data_AF-A0A496TBM9-F1
#
_entry.id   AF-A0A496TBM9-F1
#
_cell.length_a   1.000
_cell.length_b   1.000
_cell.length_c   1.000
_cell.angle_alpha   90.00
_cell.angle_beta   90.00
_cell.angle_gamma   90.00
#
_symmetry.space_group_name_H-M   'P 1'
#
loop_
_entity.id
_entity.type
_entity.pdbx_description
1 polymer ?
#
loop_
_entity_poly.entity_id
_entity_poly.type
_entity_poly.pdbx_seq_one_letter_code
_entity_poly.pdbx_strand_id
1 'polypeptide(L)' 'MYLLVSKKTKWSYIGCTNNLENRLIEHRSGHVFSTKKEGLGENLGVWIGESNSLR' A
#
# COMPACT_ATOMS: atom_id res chain seq x y z
N MET A 1 1.67 -9.66 2.35
CA MET A 1 0.66 -9.01 1.47
C MET A 1 0.11 -7.79 2.20
N TYR A 2 -0.21 -6.70 1.50
CA TYR A 2 -0.72 -5.46 2.08
C TYR A 2 -1.75 -4.79 1.18
N LEU A 3 -2.63 -3.99 1.77
CA LEU A 3 -3.62 -3.17 1.07
C LEU A 3 -3.38 -1.68 1.39
N LEU A 4 -3.29 -0.87 0.34
CA LEU A 4 -3.24 0.58 0.39
C LEU A 4 -4.58 1.14 -0.09
N VAL A 5 -5.16 2.07 0.68
CA VAL A 5 -6.44 2.71 0.33
C VAL A 5 -6.27 4.22 0.27
N SER A 6 -6.72 4.83 -0.83
CA SER A 6 -6.70 6.28 -1.02
C SER A 6 -7.86 6.90 -0.28
N LYS A 7 -7.56 7.78 0.67
CA LYS A 7 -8.58 8.57 1.36
C LYS A 7 -9.28 9.58 0.43
N LYS A 8 -8.65 9.91 -0.71
CA LYS A 8 -9.14 10.92 -1.64
C LYS A 8 -9.98 10.33 -2.77
N THR A 9 -9.54 9.24 -3.38
CA THR A 9 -10.11 8.75 -4.63
C THR A 9 -10.83 7.41 -4.51
N LYS A 10 -10.94 6.83 -3.30
CA LYS A 10 -11.47 5.48 -3.02
C LYS A 10 -10.73 4.35 -3.77
N TRP A 11 -9.58 4.64 -4.39
CA TRP A 11 -8.74 3.65 -5.03
C TRP A 11 -8.09 2.74 -3.99
N SER A 12 -7.99 1.46 -4.35
CA SER A 12 -7.36 0.43 -3.56
C SER A 12 -6.23 -0.22 -4.35
N TYR A 13 -5.10 -0.46 -3.71
CA TYR A 13 -3.94 -1.13 -4.28
C TYR A 13 -3.51 -2.29 -3.39
N ILE A 14 -3.40 -3.48 -3.96
CA ILE A 14 -2.94 -4.68 -3.26
C ILE A 14 -1.53 -4.99 -3.73
N GLY A 15 -0.62 -5.16 -2.77
CA GLY A 15 0.78 -5.47 -3.04
C GLY A 15 1.30 -6.62 -2.19
N CYS A 16 2.40 -7.20 -2.65
CA CYS A 16 3.21 -8.13 -1.87
C CYS A 16 4.65 -7.61 -1.78
N THR A 17 5.26 -7.78 -0.62
CA THR A 17 6.65 -7.41 -0.34
C THR A 17 7.13 -8.19 0.88
N ASN A 18 8.43 -8.45 0.92
CA ASN A 18 9.12 -9.00 2.10
C ASN A 18 9.67 -7.89 3.01
N ASN A 19 9.63 -6.63 2.56
CA ASN A 19 10.02 -5.45 3.33
C ASN A 19 8.94 -4.36 3.14
N LEU A 20 8.07 -4.22 4.15
CA LEU A 20 6.95 -3.30 4.10
C LEU A 20 7.40 -1.85 4.26
N GLU A 21 8.36 -1.59 5.13
CA GLU A 21 8.86 -0.24 5.42
C GLU A 21 9.43 0.43 4.16
N ASN A 22 10.37 -0.25 3.48
CA ASN A 22 10.97 0.28 2.26
C ASN A 22 9.91 0.47 1.15
N ARG A 23 8.96 -0.46 1.06
CA ARG A 23 7.88 -0.37 0.07
C ARG A 23 6.95 0.82 0.33
N LEU A 24 6.66 1.14 1.59
CA LEU A 24 5.87 2.33 1.93
C LEU A 24 6.61 3.62 1.59
N ILE A 25 7.93 3.65 1.73
CA ILE A 25 8.78 4.79 1.30
C ILE A 25 8.67 4.97 -0.22
N GLU A 26 8.80 3.90 -1.01
CA GLU A 26 8.67 3.95 -2.48
C GLU A 26 7.30 4.48 -2.96
N HIS A 27 6.22 4.07 -2.27
CA HIS A 27 4.87 4.56 -2.56
C HIS A 27 4.72 6.05 -2.19
N ARG A 28 5.25 6.47 -1.03
CA ARG A 28 5.24 7.86 -0.55
C ARG A 28 6.07 8.78 -1.44
N SER A 29 7.21 8.31 -1.93
CA SER A 29 8.08 9.09 -2.81
C SER A 29 7.55 9.23 -4.24
N GLY A 30 6.42 8.59 -4.56
CA GLY A 30 5.84 8.62 -5.91
C GLY A 30 6.65 7.86 -6.96
N HIS A 31 7.55 6.95 -6.55
CA HIS A 31 8.32 6.11 -7.47
C HIS A 31 7.47 4.98 -8.07
N VAL A 32 6.42 4.57 -7.36
CA VAL A 32 5.49 3.53 -7.84
C VAL A 32 4.37 4.17 -8.67
N PHE A 33 4.41 3.94 -9.99
CA PHE A 33 3.46 4.52 -10.95
C PHE A 33 1.99 4.26 -10.58
N SER A 34 1.67 3.04 -10.13
CA SER A 34 0.30 2.63 -9.77
C SER A 34 -0.29 3.37 -8.57
N THR A 35 0.54 4.00 -7.73
CA THR A 35 0.10 4.76 -6.56
C THR A 35 0.36 6.26 -6.66
N LYS A 36 1.18 6.69 -7.63
CA LYS A 36 1.56 8.09 -7.85
C LYS A 36 0.37 9.00 -8.18
N LYS A 37 -0.52 8.54 -9.06
CA LYS A 37 -1.63 9.36 -9.58
C LYS A 37 -2.80 9.47 -8.59
N GLU A 38 -2.99 8.46 -7.75
CA GLU A 38 -4.19 8.30 -6.93
C GLU A 38 -4.06 8.86 -5.51
N GLY A 39 -2.98 9.60 -5.22
CA GLY A 39 -2.69 10.12 -3.88
C GLY A 39 -2.45 9.01 -2.85
N LEU A 40 -2.18 7.79 -3.31
CA LEU A 40 -1.85 6.64 -2.47
C LEU A 40 -0.43 6.75 -1.88
N GLY A 41 0.34 7.80 -2.17
CA GLY A 41 1.60 8.10 -1.48
C GLY A 41 1.39 8.87 -0.18
N GLU A 42 0.32 9.65 -0.06
CA GLU A 42 0.14 10.62 1.01
C GLU A 42 -1.15 10.28 1.77
N ASN A 43 -1.08 9.98 3.06
CA ASN A 43 -2.21 9.49 3.89
C ASN A 43 -2.67 8.05 3.64
N LEU A 44 -1.73 7.12 3.51
CA LEU A 44 -2.01 5.68 3.46
C LEU A 44 -2.60 5.15 4.77
N GLY A 45 -3.80 4.56 4.69
CA GLY A 45 -4.21 3.50 5.61
C GLY A 45 -3.59 2.19 5.12
N VAL A 46 -2.67 1.62 5.89
CA VAL A 46 -2.04 0.33 5.56
C VAL A 46 -2.76 -0.75 6.35
N TRP A 47 -3.41 -1.66 5.63
CA TRP A 47 -3.93 -2.89 6.23
C TRP A 47 -2.96 -4.03 5.95
N ILE A 48 -2.37 -4.56 7.01
CA ILE A 48 -1.58 -5.79 6.98
C ILE A 48 -2.55 -6.91 7.31
N GLY A 49 -2.88 -7.73 6.32
CA GLY A 49 -3.58 -8.98 6.59
C GLY A 49 -2.60 -9.92 7.29
N GLU A 50 -2.82 -10.19 8.57
CA GLU A 50 -2.19 -11.34 9.21
C GLU A 50 -2.72 -12.59 8.51
N SER A 51 -1.83 -13.34 7.87
CA SER A 51 -2.16 -14.67 7.38
C SER A 51 -2.38 -15.54 8.61
N ASN A 52 -3.63 -15.65 9.07
CA ASN A 52 -3.99 -16.81 9.88
C ASN A 52 -3.77 -18.02 8.97
N SER A 53 -2.64 -18.69 9.18
CA SER A 53 -2.42 -20.05 8.71
C SER A 53 -3.59 -20.86 9.25
N LEU A 54 -4.60 -21.10 8.40
CA LEU A 54 -5.60 -22.13 8.64
C LEU A 54 -4.80 -23.42 8.77
N ARG A 55 -4.65 -23.85 10.03
CA ARG A 55 -4.13 -25.16 10.40
C ARG A 55 -5.27 -25.92 11.04
#